data_AF-A0A937UFU0-F1
#
_entry.id   AF-A0A937UFU0-F1
#
_cell.length_a   1.000
_cell.length_b   1.000
_cell.length_c   1.000
_cell.angle_alpha   90.00
_cell.angle_beta   90.00
_cell.angle_gamma   90.00
#
_symmetry.space_group_name_H-M   'P 1'
#
loop_
_entity.id
_entity.type
_entity.pdbx_description
1 polymer ?
#
loop_
_entity_poly.entity_id
_entity_poly.type
_entity_poly.pdbx_seq_one_letter_code
_entity_poly.pdbx_strand_id
1 'polypeptide(L)'
;MFDRKTYAQMRRSGMGIGISKAKLSEAMLEILLQLPEGTTNLKGVIVANMGLMGQMSATRDINEAWTQTKKKAAKLYPEKFVLDGRRVLSWNDGSVEVLDKKISISNFKKLNALSEVEGCNVNVLISKLIRSYEKGKK
;
A
#
# COMPACT_ATOMS: atom_id res chain seq x y z
N MET A 1 -0.32 -28.56 18.82
CA MET A 1 0.25 -27.28 18.35
C MET A 1 -0.82 -26.21 18.54
N PHE A 2 -0.53 -25.09 19.19
CA PHE A 2 -1.52 -24.03 19.44
C PHE A 2 -1.93 -23.33 18.15
N ASP A 3 -3.22 -23.11 17.96
CA ASP A 3 -3.78 -22.42 16.79
C ASP A 3 -4.00 -20.91 17.07
N ARG A 4 -4.36 -20.14 16.02
CA ARG A 4 -4.63 -18.70 16.15
C ARG A 4 -5.68 -18.39 17.21
N LYS A 5 -6.70 -19.25 17.35
CA LYS A 5 -7.79 -19.09 18.31
C LYS A 5 -7.27 -19.22 19.74
N THR A 6 -6.38 -20.17 19.99
CA THR A 6 -5.73 -20.36 21.28
C THR A 6 -4.91 -19.14 21.68
N TYR A 7 -4.07 -18.61 20.78
CA TYR A 7 -3.33 -17.38 21.06
C TYR A 7 -4.23 -16.14 21.23
N ALA A 8 -5.37 -16.10 20.54
CA ALA A 8 -6.36 -15.04 20.75
C ALA A 8 -6.99 -15.12 22.15
N GLN A 9 -7.33 -16.31 22.63
CA GLN A 9 -7.84 -16.51 23.98
C GLN A 9 -6.80 -16.14 25.04
N MET A 10 -5.56 -16.61 24.91
CA MET A 10 -4.49 -16.28 25.85
C MET A 10 -4.24 -14.77 25.97
N ARG A 11 -4.27 -14.03 24.86
CA ARG A 11 -4.17 -12.55 24.89
C ARG A 11 -5.36 -11.89 25.59
N ARG A 12 -6.58 -12.42 25.40
CA ARG A 12 -7.78 -11.90 26.11
C ARG A 12 -7.71 -12.20 27.61
N SER A 13 -7.08 -13.30 28.00
CA SER A 13 -6.81 -13.67 29.38
C SER A 13 -5.63 -12.90 30.01
N GLY A 14 -5.06 -11.91 29.32
CA GLY A 14 -3.98 -11.07 29.86
C GLY A 14 -2.58 -11.67 29.78
N MET A 15 -2.38 -12.82 29.12
CA MET A 15 -1.02 -13.34 28.90
C MET A 15 -0.28 -12.51 27.85
N GLY A 16 0.89 -11.99 28.21
CA GLY A 16 1.77 -11.16 27.37
C GLY A 16 2.52 -11.92 26.26
N ILE A 17 1.83 -12.72 25.45
CA ILE A 17 2.39 -13.59 24.41
C ILE A 17 2.70 -12.80 23.11
N GLY A 18 2.99 -11.50 23.25
CA GLY A 18 3.14 -10.58 22.11
C GLY A 18 4.55 -10.54 21.55
N ILE A 19 4.67 -10.54 20.22
CA ILE A 19 5.92 -10.17 19.53
C ILE A 19 5.91 -8.66 19.33
N SER A 20 7.06 -8.00 19.50
CA SER A 20 7.16 -6.55 19.28
C SER A 20 6.88 -6.20 17.81
N LYS A 21 6.29 -5.02 17.59
CA LYS A 21 5.97 -4.52 16.24
C LYS A 21 7.21 -4.38 15.36
N ALA A 22 8.34 -4.00 15.95
CA ALA A 22 9.62 -3.89 15.27
C ALA A 22 10.09 -5.25 14.73
N LYS A 23 10.07 -6.28 15.59
CA LYS A 23 10.45 -7.65 15.22
C LYS A 23 9.50 -8.24 14.17
N LEU A 24 8.21 -7.93 14.24
CA LEU A 24 7.25 -8.31 13.19
C LEU A 24 7.57 -7.62 11.86
N SER A 25 7.90 -6.34 11.88
CA SER A 25 8.24 -5.59 10.66
C SER A 25 9.53 -6.09 10.01
N GLU A 26 10.53 -6.45 10.81
CA GLU A 26 11.79 -7.06 10.36
C GLU A 26 11.55 -8.42 9.72
N ALA A 27 10.86 -9.33 10.41
CA ALA A 27 10.51 -10.64 9.86
C ALA A 27 9.69 -10.52 8.56
N MET A 28 8.74 -9.59 8.50
CA MET A 28 7.97 -9.33 7.28
C MET A 28 8.85 -8.83 6.13
N LEU A 29 9.88 -8.03 6.41
CA LEU A 29 10.81 -7.53 5.40
C LEU A 29 11.73 -8.64 4.88
N GLU A 30 12.25 -9.48 5.77
CA GLU A 30 13.09 -10.62 5.40
C GLU A 30 12.35 -11.59 4.49
N ILE A 31 11.10 -11.95 4.84
CA ILE A 31 10.24 -12.80 4.00
C ILE A 31 9.98 -12.12 2.66
N LEU A 32 9.62 -10.83 2.66
CA LEU A 32 9.34 -10.07 1.44
C LEU A 32 10.52 -10.12 0.44
N LEU A 33 11.76 -10.02 0.92
CA LEU A 33 12.97 -10.04 0.09
C LEU A 33 13.25 -11.40 -0.56
N GLN A 34 12.68 -12.47 0.00
CA GLN A 34 12.82 -13.84 -0.51
C GLN A 34 11.71 -14.21 -1.50
N LEU A 35 10.66 -13.38 -1.63
CA LEU A 35 9.57 -13.65 -2.56
C LEU A 35 10.03 -13.47 -4.00
N PRO A 36 9.53 -14.28 -4.95
CA PRO A 36 9.79 -14.08 -6.36
C PRO A 36 9.13 -12.80 -6.87
N GLU A 37 9.78 -12.12 -7.79
CA GLU A 37 9.24 -10.95 -8.47
C GLU A 37 7.89 -11.27 -9.13
N GLY A 38 6.97 -10.31 -9.13
CA GLY A 38 5.61 -10.50 -9.65
C GLY A 38 4.65 -11.20 -8.67
N THR A 39 5.09 -11.59 -7.47
CA THR A 39 4.18 -12.13 -6.43
C THR A 39 3.06 -11.15 -6.13
N THR A 40 1.81 -11.58 -6.30
CA THR A 40 0.61 -10.83 -5.95
C THR A 40 0.24 -11.05 -4.48
N ASN A 41 -0.58 -10.15 -3.91
CA ASN A 41 -1.01 -10.23 -2.51
C ASN A 41 0.14 -10.38 -1.49
N LEU A 42 1.18 -9.55 -1.62
CA LEU A 42 2.41 -9.58 -0.81
C LEU A 42 2.14 -9.77 0.68
N LYS A 43 1.21 -8.99 1.26
CA LYS A 43 0.87 -9.08 2.69
C LYS A 43 0.34 -10.46 3.07
N GLY A 44 -0.57 -11.02 2.28
CA GLY A 44 -1.16 -12.33 2.57
C GLY A 44 -0.09 -13.43 2.52
N VAL A 45 0.76 -13.39 1.49
CA VAL A 45 1.86 -14.34 1.32
C VAL A 45 2.88 -14.22 2.45
N ILE A 46 3.28 -13.00 2.84
CA ILE A 46 4.18 -12.79 3.96
C ILE A 46 3.60 -13.36 5.26
N VAL A 47 2.35 -13.02 5.58
CA VAL A 47 1.70 -13.47 6.81
C VAL A 47 1.57 -15.00 6.85
N ALA A 48 1.34 -15.66 5.71
CA ALA A 48 1.33 -17.12 5.61
C ALA A 48 2.71 -17.72 5.91
N ASN A 49 3.79 -17.08 5.45
CA ASN A 49 5.17 -17.51 5.66
C ASN A 49 5.76 -17.12 7.03
N MET A 50 5.05 -16.30 7.82
CA MET A 50 5.49 -15.93 9.18
C MET A 50 5.35 -17.07 10.21
N GLY A 51 4.69 -18.18 9.86
CA GLY A 51 4.50 -19.33 10.73
C GLY A 51 3.93 -18.95 12.10
N LEU A 52 4.59 -19.40 13.17
CA LEU A 52 4.15 -19.18 14.55
C LEU A 52 4.04 -17.69 14.92
N MET A 53 4.93 -16.84 14.40
CA MET A 53 4.91 -15.40 14.67
C MET A 53 3.64 -14.74 14.15
N GLY A 54 3.17 -15.17 12.97
CA GLY A 54 1.90 -14.70 12.40
C GLY A 54 0.69 -15.16 13.24
N GLN A 55 0.73 -16.39 13.76
CA GLN A 55 -0.35 -16.95 14.60
C GLN A 55 -0.45 -16.26 15.97
N MET A 56 0.71 -15.95 16.58
CA MET A 56 0.82 -15.30 17.90
C MET A 56 0.51 -13.80 17.86
N SER A 57 0.51 -13.17 16.68
CA SER A 57 0.37 -11.72 16.53
C SER A 57 -1.08 -11.30 16.32
N ALA A 58 -1.47 -10.15 16.87
CA ALA A 58 -2.83 -9.67 16.70
C ALA A 58 -2.96 -9.09 15.28
N THR A 59 -4.16 -9.16 14.69
CA THR A 59 -4.39 -8.60 13.35
C THR A 59 -4.02 -7.12 13.28
N ARG A 60 -4.25 -6.36 14.36
CA ARG A 60 -3.83 -4.96 14.49
C ARG A 60 -2.32 -4.80 14.37
N ASP A 61 -1.55 -5.60 15.13
CA ASP A 61 -0.09 -5.51 15.14
C ASP A 61 0.51 -5.92 13.79
N ILE A 62 -0.07 -6.94 13.14
CA ILE A 62 0.27 -7.34 11.77
C ILE A 62 0.04 -6.19 10.78
N ASN A 63 -1.09 -5.48 10.88
CA ASN A 63 -1.41 -4.36 9.98
C ASN A 63 -0.46 -3.18 10.16
N GLU A 64 -0.10 -2.88 11.40
CA GLU A 64 0.85 -1.81 11.72
C GLU A 64 2.27 -2.17 11.27
N ALA A 65 2.73 -3.38 11.57
CA ALA A 65 4.01 -3.91 11.12
C ALA A 65 4.10 -3.88 9.59
N TRP A 66 3.05 -4.31 8.89
CA TRP A 66 2.99 -4.23 7.43
C TRP A 66 3.12 -2.81 6.91
N THR A 67 2.48 -1.83 7.56
CA THR A 67 2.59 -0.42 7.18
C THR A 67 4.03 0.09 7.31
N GLN A 68 4.76 -0.34 8.33
CA GLN A 68 6.18 -0.01 8.50
C GLN A 68 7.06 -0.73 7.46
N THR A 69 6.81 -2.02 7.23
CA THR A 69 7.56 -2.83 6.26
C THR A 69 7.45 -2.26 4.84
N LYS A 70 6.25 -1.84 4.40
CA LYS A 70 6.08 -1.18 3.10
C LYS A 70 6.98 0.05 2.91
N LYS A 71 7.03 0.92 3.92
CA LYS A 71 7.88 2.12 3.89
C LYS A 71 9.36 1.76 3.90
N LYS A 72 9.76 0.77 4.69
CA LYS A 72 11.15 0.29 4.73
C LYS A 72 11.56 -0.33 3.39
N ALA A 73 10.75 -1.22 2.84
CA ALA A 73 11.02 -1.91 1.58
C ALA A 73 11.24 -0.92 0.43
N ALA A 74 10.30 0.02 0.22
CA ALA A 74 10.44 1.01 -0.84
C ALA A 74 11.58 2.02 -0.62
N LYS A 75 12.02 2.23 0.63
CA LYS A 75 13.15 3.13 0.94
C LYS A 75 14.50 2.43 0.78
N LEU A 76 14.62 1.20 1.24
CA LEU A 76 15.88 0.45 1.29
C LEU A 76 16.16 -0.29 -0.02
N TYR A 77 15.11 -0.70 -0.74
CA TYR A 77 15.20 -1.48 -1.97
C TYR A 77 14.32 -0.86 -3.08
N PRO A 78 14.56 0.41 -3.46
CA PRO A 78 13.77 1.09 -4.50
C PRO A 78 13.87 0.43 -5.88
N GLU A 79 14.93 -0.33 -6.13
CA GLU A 79 15.12 -1.13 -7.35
C GLU A 79 14.17 -2.32 -7.44
N LYS A 80 13.69 -2.84 -6.29
CA LYS A 80 12.76 -3.99 -6.24
C LYS A 80 11.33 -3.59 -5.95
N PHE A 81 11.12 -2.54 -5.17
CA PHE A 81 9.79 -2.19 -4.68
C PHE A 81 9.47 -0.72 -4.90
N VAL A 82 8.22 -0.49 -5.30
CA VAL A 82 7.63 0.83 -5.40
C VAL A 82 6.42 0.91 -4.46
N LEU A 83 6.33 2.03 -3.73
CA LEU A 83 5.17 2.34 -2.92
C LEU A 83 4.32 3.36 -3.66
N ASP A 84 3.15 2.94 -4.11
CA ASP A 84 2.27 3.80 -4.89
C ASP A 84 1.64 4.92 -4.04
N GLY A 85 0.97 5.84 -4.73
CA GLY A 85 0.26 6.95 -4.10
C GLY A 85 -0.93 6.54 -3.21
N ARG A 86 -1.39 5.29 -3.25
CA ARG A 86 -2.44 4.70 -2.39
C ARG A 86 -1.83 3.90 -1.23
N ARG A 87 -0.51 3.96 -1.04
CA ARG A 87 0.27 3.20 -0.04
C ARG A 87 0.21 1.69 -0.27
N VAL A 88 -0.02 1.25 -1.50
CA VAL A 88 0.11 -0.14 -1.94
C VAL A 88 1.56 -0.36 -2.34
N LEU A 89 2.17 -1.42 -1.80
CA LEU A 89 3.52 -1.83 -2.18
C LEU A 89 3.40 -2.80 -3.34
N SER A 90 4.15 -2.55 -4.39
CA SER A 90 4.21 -3.36 -5.60
C SER A 90 5.67 -3.60 -5.99
N TRP A 91 5.90 -4.59 -6.85
CA TRP A 91 7.20 -4.80 -7.48
C TRP A 91 7.53 -3.63 -8.40
N ASN A 92 8.80 -3.25 -8.46
CA ASN A 92 9.32 -2.28 -9.41
C ASN A 92 9.73 -2.98 -10.71
N ASP A 93 8.79 -3.68 -11.32
CA ASP A 93 8.95 -4.44 -12.57
C ASP A 93 8.57 -3.61 -13.82
N GLY A 94 8.38 -2.30 -13.65
CA GLY A 94 7.91 -1.39 -14.70
C GLY A 94 6.41 -1.47 -15.00
N SER A 95 5.65 -2.39 -14.36
CA SER A 95 4.19 -2.45 -14.52
C SER A 95 3.45 -1.38 -13.73
N VAL A 96 4.12 -0.75 -12.77
CA VAL A 96 3.52 0.21 -11.85
C VAL A 96 3.73 1.64 -12.35
N GLU A 97 2.66 2.22 -12.90
CA GLU A 97 2.64 3.65 -13.21
C GLU A 97 2.54 4.47 -11.92
N VAL A 98 3.63 5.16 -11.56
CA VAL A 98 3.59 6.15 -10.49
C VAL A 98 2.81 7.36 -10.99
N LEU A 99 1.60 7.53 -10.49
CA LEU A 99 0.75 8.67 -10.83
C LEU A 99 1.43 9.99 -10.42
N ASP A 100 1.66 10.88 -11.39
CA ASP A 100 1.98 12.27 -11.07
C ASP A 100 0.73 12.96 -10.52
N LYS A 101 0.82 13.36 -9.25
CA LYS A 101 -0.29 14.01 -8.52
C LYS A 101 -0.14 15.53 -8.48
N LYS A 102 0.97 16.08 -8.96
CA LYS A 102 1.24 17.52 -8.84
C LYS A 102 0.70 18.26 -10.05
N ILE A 103 -0.29 19.11 -9.81
CA ILE A 103 -0.70 20.15 -10.76
C ILE A 103 -0.07 21.46 -10.28
N SER A 104 0.57 22.20 -11.17
CA SER A 104 1.12 23.52 -10.82
C SER A 104 0.00 24.46 -10.34
N ILE A 105 0.30 25.36 -9.41
CA ILE A 105 -0.70 26.32 -8.88
C ILE A 105 -1.33 27.14 -10.02
N SER A 106 -0.52 27.52 -11.02
CA SER A 106 -0.99 28.25 -12.20
C SER A 106 -2.02 27.44 -12.99
N ASN A 107 -1.75 26.15 -13.26
CA ASN A 107 -2.70 25.29 -13.97
C ASN A 107 -3.95 25.02 -13.14
N PHE A 108 -3.80 24.85 -11.83
CA PHE A 108 -4.94 24.64 -10.94
C PHE A 108 -5.87 25.86 -10.91
N LYS A 109 -5.33 27.09 -10.88
CA LYS A 109 -6.12 28.33 -11.00
C LYS A 109 -6.89 28.40 -12.32
N LYS A 110 -6.23 28.06 -13.44
CA LYS A 110 -6.88 28.03 -14.76
C LYS A 110 -8.04 27.02 -14.80
N LEU A 111 -7.85 25.83 -14.23
CA LEU A 111 -8.91 24.81 -14.16
C LEU A 111 -10.11 25.27 -13.32
N ASN A 112 -9.88 25.96 -12.20
CA ASN A 112 -10.97 26.51 -11.39
C ASN A 112 -11.75 27.58 -12.16
N ALA A 113 -11.05 28.54 -12.77
CA ALA A 113 -11.70 29.58 -13.57
C ALA A 113 -12.53 28.99 -14.74
N LEU A 114 -12.00 27.99 -15.45
CA LEU A 114 -12.74 27.28 -16.49
C LEU A 114 -13.96 26.54 -15.93
N SER A 115 -13.85 25.95 -14.74
CA SER A 115 -14.95 25.22 -14.12
C SER A 115 -16.09 26.14 -13.68
N GLU A 116 -15.75 27.35 -13.21
CA GLU A 116 -16.73 28.41 -12.90
C GLU A 116 -17.48 28.87 -14.14
N VAL A 117 -16.77 29.11 -15.25
CA VAL A 117 -17.38 29.48 -16.55
C VAL A 117 -18.33 28.39 -17.06
N GLU A 118 -17.96 27.11 -16.89
CA GLU A 118 -18.76 25.95 -17.29
C GLU A 118 -19.85 25.55 -16.27
N GLY A 119 -19.96 26.26 -15.14
CA GLY A 119 -20.92 25.96 -14.08
C GLY A 119 -20.78 24.54 -13.50
N CYS A 120 -19.56 23.99 -13.46
CA CYS A 120 -19.29 22.65 -12.95
C CYS A 120 -18.07 22.65 -12.02
N ASN A 121 -17.82 21.52 -11.34
CA ASN A 121 -16.59 21.40 -10.55
C ASN A 121 -15.41 20.95 -11.44
N VAL A 122 -14.19 21.16 -10.94
CA VAL A 122 -12.94 20.82 -11.63
C VAL A 122 -12.87 19.34 -12.07
N ASN A 123 -13.42 18.40 -11.30
CA ASN A 123 -13.39 16.98 -11.68
C ASN A 123 -14.28 16.69 -12.90
N VAL A 124 -15.46 17.31 -12.96
CA VAL A 124 -16.37 17.21 -14.11
C VAL A 124 -15.73 17.85 -15.34
N LEU A 125 -15.11 19.03 -15.18
CA LEU A 125 -14.37 19.69 -16.24
C LEU A 125 -13.25 18.80 -16.80
N ILE A 126 -12.40 18.22 -15.94
CA ILE A 126 -11.33 17.30 -16.35
C ILE A 126 -11.90 16.10 -17.10
N SER A 127 -13.01 15.53 -16.62
CA SER A 127 -13.67 14.40 -17.29
C SER A 127 -14.16 14.75 -18.69
N LYS A 128 -14.73 15.96 -18.87
CA LYS A 128 -15.13 16.47 -20.20
C LYS A 128 -13.91 16.65 -21.11
N LEU A 129 -12.83 17.25 -20.61
CA LEU A 129 -11.59 17.48 -21.36
C LEU A 129 -10.95 16.17 -21.83
N ILE A 130 -10.86 15.17 -20.95
CA ILE A 130 -10.33 13.83 -21.30
C ILE A 130 -11.16 13.21 -22.42
N ARG A 131 -12.49 13.19 -22.29
CA ARG A 131 -13.39 12.64 -23.32
C ARG A 131 -13.25 13.35 -24.66
N SER A 132 -13.08 14.67 -24.65
CA SER A 132 -12.88 15.46 -25.87
C SER A 132 -11.56 15.11 -26.55
N TYR A 133 -10.48 15.02 -25.76
CA TYR A 133 -9.15 14.65 -26.25
C TYR A 133 -9.12 13.22 -26.83
N GLU A 134 -9.74 12.26 -26.16
CA GLU A 134 -9.84 10.87 -26.65
C GLU A 134 -10.61 10.78 -27.97
N LYS A 135 -11.68 11.56 -28.12
CA LYS A 135 -12.45 11.62 -29.38
C LYS A 135 -11.65 12.22 -30.54
N GLY A 136 -10.80 13.21 -30.26
CA GLY A 136 -9.94 13.83 -31.28
C GLY A 136 -8.73 12.99 -31.69
N LYS A 137 -8.46 11.88 -30.99
CA LYS A 137 -7.39 10.92 -31.32
C LYS A 137 -7.88 9.70 -32.11
N LYS A 138 -9.20 9.53 -32.27
CA LYS A 138 -9.78 8.56 -33.20
C LYS A 138 -9.94 9.19 -34.57
#